data_AF-A0A645INY2-F1
#
_entry.id   AF-A0A645INY2-F1
#
_cell.length_a   1.000
_cell.length_b   1.000
_cell.length_c   1.000
_cell.angle_alpha   90.00
_cell.angle_beta   90.00
_cell.angle_gamma   90.00
#
_symmetry.space_group_name_H-M   'P 1'
#
loop_
_entity.id
_entity.type
_entity.pdbx_description
1 polymer ?
#
loop_
_entity_poly.entity_id
_entity_poly.type
_entity_poly.pdbx_seq_one_letter_code
_entity_poly.pdbx_strand_id
1 'polypeptide(L)'
;MGTLIVTRYKPEFTDEDLVLGEYGATVVGLEIQRRKTLEIEEDARKRAVVQMAIGTLSYSEIEAVQQIFAELKGTEGLLVASKIADRSGITRSVIVNALRKLESAGVIESRSLGMKGTHIKILNGKFMEELDKLEV
;
A
#
# COMPACT_ATOMS: atom_id res chain seq x y z
N MET A 1 9.63 24.72 7.46
CA MET A 1 8.55 23.82 7.93
C MET A 1 7.22 24.58 8.03
N GLY A 2 6.94 25.49 7.09
CA GLY A 2 5.79 26.40 7.19
C GLY A 2 6.14 27.71 7.90
N THR A 3 5.15 28.62 7.95
CA THR A 3 5.24 29.94 8.57
C THR A 3 3.97 30.15 9.40
N LEU A 4 4.12 30.50 10.68
CA LEU A 4 3.00 30.90 11.51
C LEU A 4 2.78 32.40 11.33
N ILE A 5 1.61 32.78 10.79
CA ILE A 5 1.23 34.18 10.59
C ILE A 5 0.10 34.50 11.58
N VAL A 6 0.31 35.53 12.40
CA VAL A 6 -0.69 36.00 13.37
C VAL A 6 -0.95 37.48 13.11
N THR A 7 -2.21 37.89 13.14
CA THR A 7 -2.63 39.27 12.89
C THR A 7 -3.74 39.67 13.85
N ARG A 8 -3.71 40.92 14.35
CA ARG A 8 -4.80 41.55 15.11
C ARG A 8 -4.79 43.06 14.89
N TYR A 9 -5.95 43.71 14.97
CA TYR A 9 -6.07 45.15 14.71
C TYR A 9 -5.54 46.03 15.87
N LYS A 10 -5.91 45.70 17.12
CA LYS A 10 -5.39 46.28 18.37
C LYS A 10 -5.61 45.27 19.51
N PRO A 11 -4.85 45.29 20.61
CA PRO A 11 -3.64 46.10 20.84
C PRO A 11 -2.44 45.61 19.99
N GLU A 12 -1.30 46.29 20.04
CA GLU A 12 -0.04 45.81 19.42
C GLU A 12 0.45 44.56 20.14
N PHE A 13 1.14 43.66 19.44
CA PHE A 13 1.74 42.47 20.04
C PHE A 13 2.82 42.86 21.05
N THR A 14 2.75 42.31 22.26
CA THR A 14 3.76 42.48 23.30
C THR A 14 4.80 41.38 23.22
N ASP A 15 5.89 41.52 23.97
CA ASP A 15 6.92 40.47 24.09
C ASP A 15 6.32 39.15 24.61
N GLU A 16 5.31 39.20 25.49
CA GLU A 16 4.59 38.01 25.96
C GLU A 16 3.83 37.32 24.83
N ASP A 17 3.17 38.08 23.94
CA ASP A 17 2.52 37.53 22.77
C ASP A 17 3.54 36.88 21.80
N LEU A 18 4.71 37.50 21.64
CA LEU A 18 5.79 36.96 20.80
C LEU A 18 6.32 35.64 21.35
N VAL A 19 6.58 35.55 22.66
CA VAL A 19 7.01 34.31 23.32
C VAL A 19 5.98 33.20 23.10
N LEU A 20 4.69 33.51 23.22
CA LEU A 20 3.62 32.54 22.93
C LEU A 20 3.60 32.14 21.44
N GLY A 21 3.83 33.10 20.54
CA GLY A 21 3.94 32.85 19.10
C GLY A 21 5.11 31.93 18.75
N GLU A 22 6.28 32.15 19.33
CA GLU A 22 7.48 31.33 19.13
C GLU A 22 7.31 29.91 19.69
N TYR A 23 6.75 29.81 20.90
CA TYR A 23 6.42 28.51 21.49
C TYR A 23 5.41 27.76 20.62
N GLY A 24 4.34 28.43 20.20
CA GLY A 24 3.33 27.87 19.30
C GLY A 24 3.92 27.44 17.95
N ALA A 25 4.77 28.27 17.34
CA ALA A 25 5.45 27.95 16.08
C ALA A 25 6.35 26.72 16.23
N THR A 26 7.04 26.58 17.37
CA THR A 26 7.88 25.43 17.67
C THR A 26 7.06 24.15 17.82
N VAL A 27 5.96 24.20 18.59
CA VAL A 27 5.05 23.04 18.76
C VAL A 27 4.45 22.62 17.42
N VAL A 28 3.98 23.57 16.61
CA VAL A 28 3.46 23.28 15.26
C VAL A 28 4.55 22.68 14.38
N GLY A 29 5.77 23.21 14.43
CA GLY A 29 6.93 22.67 13.71
C GLY A 29 7.20 21.20 14.08
N LEU A 30 7.21 20.88 15.37
CA LEU A 30 7.38 19.50 15.85
C LEU A 30 6.28 18.58 15.35
N GLU A 31 5.03 19.02 15.35
CA GLU A 31 3.91 18.20 14.90
C GLU A 31 3.93 17.96 13.37
N ILE A 32 4.35 18.96 12.59
CA ILE A 32 4.58 18.79 11.15
C ILE A 32 5.68 17.74 10.92
N GLN A 33 6.78 17.79 11.67
CA GLN A 33 7.85 16.81 11.54
C GLN A 33 7.35 15.41 11.90
N ARG A 34 6.64 15.31 13.02
CA ARG A 34 6.06 14.06 13.50
C ARG A 34 5.15 13.43 12.45
N ARG A 35 4.26 14.21 11.83
CA ARG A 35 3.37 13.71 10.77
C ARG A 35 4.15 13.17 9.58
N LYS A 36 5.17 13.89 9.10
CA LYS A 36 6.02 13.41 8.01
C LYS A 36 6.73 12.11 8.36
N THR A 37 7.25 11.99 9.59
CA THR A 37 7.88 10.74 10.05
C THR A 37 6.88 9.60 10.08
N LEU A 38 5.66 9.81 10.58
CA LEU A 38 4.61 8.79 10.58
C LEU A 38 4.19 8.36 9.17
N GLU A 39 4.09 9.29 8.22
CA GLU A 39 3.80 8.96 6.82
C GLU A 39 4.90 8.09 6.20
N ILE A 40 6.18 8.43 6.45
CA ILE A 40 7.33 7.64 5.99
C ILE A 40 7.33 6.25 6.62
N GLU A 41 7.09 6.15 7.92
CA GLU A 41 7.02 4.88 8.64
C GLU A 41 5.86 4.01 8.14
N GLU A 42 4.69 4.62 7.88
CA GLU A 42 3.55 3.91 7.31
C GLU A 42 3.84 3.39 5.90
N ASP A 43 4.48 4.19 5.04
CA ASP A 43 4.88 3.75 3.70
C ASP A 43 5.91 2.61 3.75
N ALA A 44 6.93 2.74 4.61
CA ALA A 44 7.93 1.72 4.83
C ALA A 44 7.30 0.40 5.33
N ARG A 45 6.36 0.50 6.28
CA ARG A 45 5.59 -0.65 6.78
C ARG A 45 4.76 -1.30 5.67
N LYS A 46 4.06 -0.51 4.85
CA LYS A 46 3.27 -1.03 3.72
C LYS A 46 4.16 -1.79 2.73
N ARG A 47 5.33 -1.26 2.39
CA ARG A 47 6.32 -1.93 1.53
C ARG A 47 6.85 -3.21 2.17
N ALA A 48 7.21 -3.17 3.46
CA ALA A 48 7.75 -4.33 4.17
C ALA A 48 6.77 -5.53 4.19
N VAL A 49 5.48 -5.28 4.43
CA VAL A 49 4.45 -6.34 4.39
C VAL A 49 4.38 -6.99 3.01
N VAL A 50 4.41 -6.19 1.94
CA VAL A 50 4.39 -6.68 0.57
C VAL A 50 5.63 -7.51 0.24
N GLN A 51 6.82 -6.99 0.56
CA GLN A 51 8.08 -7.70 0.33
C GLN A 51 8.13 -9.02 1.07
N MET A 52 7.66 -9.06 2.32
CA MET A 52 7.57 -10.30 3.09
C MET A 52 6.62 -11.30 2.42
N ALA A 53 5.44 -10.85 1.97
CA ALA A 53 4.47 -11.71 1.29
C ALA A 53 5.04 -12.31 -0.01
N ILE A 54 5.65 -11.45 -0.84
CA ILE A 54 6.34 -11.84 -2.08
C ILE A 54 7.46 -12.84 -1.78
N GLY A 55 8.24 -12.62 -0.72
CA GLY A 55 9.33 -13.51 -0.30
C GLY A 55 8.87 -14.93 0.09
N THR A 56 7.58 -15.14 0.35
CA THR A 56 7.02 -16.49 0.58
C THR A 56 6.62 -17.22 -0.70
N LEU A 57 6.58 -16.52 -1.83
CA LEU A 57 6.23 -17.08 -3.13
C LEU A 57 7.46 -17.77 -3.75
N SER A 58 7.22 -18.94 -4.34
CA SER A 58 8.17 -19.60 -5.24
C SER A 58 8.22 -18.88 -6.60
N TYR A 59 9.26 -19.14 -7.39
CA TYR A 59 9.42 -18.54 -8.72
C TYR A 59 8.16 -18.68 -9.60
N SER A 60 7.60 -19.89 -9.70
CA SER A 60 6.38 -20.15 -10.48
C SER A 60 5.14 -19.47 -9.89
N GLU A 61 5.09 -19.24 -8.57
CA GLU A 61 4.01 -18.48 -7.94
C GLU A 61 4.13 -16.98 -8.21
N ILE A 62 5.35 -16.43 -8.26
CA ILE A 62 5.58 -15.03 -8.64
C ILE A 62 5.14 -14.80 -10.08
N GLU A 63 5.56 -15.66 -11.01
CA GLU A 63 5.18 -15.59 -12.42
C GLU A 63 3.65 -15.70 -12.59
N ALA A 64 3.01 -16.61 -11.85
CA ALA A 64 1.56 -16.72 -11.83
C ALA A 64 0.89 -15.42 -11.38
N VAL A 65 1.38 -14.81 -10.30
CA VAL A 65 0.85 -13.56 -9.74
C VAL A 65 1.02 -12.41 -10.73
N GLN A 66 2.18 -12.25 -11.37
CA GLN A 66 2.39 -11.23 -12.40
C GLN A 66 1.36 -11.33 -13.53
N GLN A 67 1.12 -12.53 -14.06
CA GLN A 67 0.12 -12.76 -15.11
C GLN A 67 -1.32 -12.47 -14.64
N ILE A 68 -1.66 -12.91 -13.42
CA ILE A 68 -2.97 -12.66 -12.79
C ILE A 68 -3.27 -11.17 -12.69
N PHE A 69 -2.31 -10.40 -12.16
CA PHE A 69 -2.52 -8.99 -11.90
C PHE A 69 -2.30 -8.11 -13.13
N ALA A 70 -1.57 -8.58 -14.15
CA ALA A 70 -1.52 -7.94 -15.47
C ALA A 70 -2.88 -7.97 -16.19
N GLU A 71 -3.69 -9.03 -15.98
CA GLU A 71 -5.06 -9.09 -16.52
C GLU A 71 -6.08 -8.29 -15.69
N LEU A 72 -5.72 -7.90 -14.47
CA LEU A 72 -6.60 -7.14 -13.58
C LEU A 72 -6.65 -5.66 -14.00
N LYS A 73 -7.82 -5.19 -14.41
CA LYS A 73 -8.01 -3.76 -14.75
C LYS A 73 -8.27 -2.95 -13.47
N GLY A 74 -7.21 -2.58 -12.76
CA GLY A 74 -7.26 -1.73 -11.57
C GLY A 74 -6.96 -2.48 -10.26
N THR A 75 -7.51 -2.01 -9.14
CA THR A 75 -7.22 -2.56 -7.80
C THR A 75 -8.15 -3.70 -7.38
N GLU A 76 -9.17 -4.01 -8.18
CA GLU A 76 -10.11 -5.10 -7.92
C GLU A 76 -10.68 -5.67 -9.22
N GLY A 77 -11.13 -6.93 -9.18
CA GLY A 77 -11.74 -7.55 -10.35
C GLY A 77 -12.02 -9.04 -10.19
N LEU A 78 -12.68 -9.60 -11.20
CA LEU A 78 -13.04 -11.00 -11.25
C LEU A 78 -11.99 -11.80 -12.03
N LEU A 79 -11.43 -12.82 -11.38
CA LEU A 79 -10.42 -13.69 -11.93
C LEU A 79 -10.97 -15.11 -12.13
N VAL A 80 -10.72 -15.71 -13.29
CA VAL A 80 -11.05 -17.11 -13.55
C VAL A 80 -9.75 -17.91 -13.64
N ALA A 81 -9.38 -18.60 -12.56
CA ALA A 81 -8.09 -19.30 -12.46
C ALA A 81 -7.86 -20.33 -13.58
N SER A 82 -8.91 -21.00 -14.08
CA SER A 82 -8.78 -21.93 -15.21
C SER A 82 -8.35 -21.21 -16.50
N LYS A 83 -8.94 -20.06 -16.83
CA LYS A 83 -8.57 -19.27 -18.02
C LYS A 83 -7.13 -18.76 -18.00
N ILE A 84 -6.57 -18.58 -16.81
CA ILE A 84 -5.18 -18.14 -16.64
C ILE A 84 -4.25 -19.34 -16.76
N ALA A 85 -4.55 -20.43 -16.04
CA ALA A 85 -3.80 -21.68 -16.13
C ALA A 85 -3.65 -22.18 -17.59
N ASP A 86 -4.73 -22.14 -18.37
CA ASP A 86 -4.75 -22.60 -19.76
C ASP A 86 -3.92 -21.69 -20.70
N ARG A 87 -3.74 -20.41 -20.35
CA ARG A 87 -2.99 -19.43 -21.17
C ARG A 87 -1.52 -19.32 -20.77
N SER A 88 -1.21 -19.44 -19.48
CA SER A 88 0.15 -19.29 -18.96
C SER A 88 0.91 -20.61 -18.85
N GLY A 89 0.26 -21.76 -19.05
CA GLY A 89 0.88 -23.08 -18.85
C GLY A 89 1.17 -23.39 -17.37
N ILE A 90 0.63 -22.58 -16.45
CA ILE A 90 0.80 -22.74 -15.01
C ILE A 90 -0.32 -23.62 -14.45
N THR A 91 0.02 -24.50 -13.52
CA THR A 91 -1.00 -25.35 -12.88
C THR A 91 -1.94 -24.53 -12.00
N ARG A 92 -3.23 -24.92 -11.97
CA ARG A 92 -4.25 -24.26 -11.12
C ARG A 92 -3.87 -24.24 -9.62
N SER A 93 -3.14 -25.25 -9.13
CA SER A 93 -2.68 -25.31 -7.74
C SER A 93 -1.66 -24.21 -7.42
N VAL A 94 -0.76 -23.88 -8.33
CA VAL A 94 0.21 -22.78 -8.16
C VAL A 94 -0.51 -21.44 -8.02
N ILE A 95 -1.50 -21.18 -8.87
CA ILE A 95 -2.33 -19.95 -8.80
C ILE A 95 -3.03 -19.84 -7.44
N VAL A 96 -3.73 -20.90 -7.02
CA VAL A 96 -4.49 -20.90 -5.76
C VAL A 96 -3.57 -20.74 -4.55
N ASN A 97 -2.40 -21.39 -4.55
CA ASN A 97 -1.43 -21.28 -3.47
C ASN A 97 -0.83 -19.87 -3.38
N ALA A 98 -0.47 -19.27 -4.52
CA ALA A 98 0.05 -17.91 -4.56
C ALA A 98 -0.97 -16.90 -4.01
N LEU A 99 -2.23 -16.99 -4.46
CA LEU A 99 -3.32 -16.15 -3.96
C LEU A 99 -3.55 -16.35 -2.45
N ARG A 100 -3.52 -17.59 -1.96
CA ARG A 100 -3.67 -17.89 -0.52
C ARG A 100 -2.53 -17.29 0.31
N LYS A 101 -1.28 -17.31 -0.18
CA LYS A 101 -0.13 -16.71 0.52
C LYS A 101 -0.27 -15.19 0.61
N LEU A 102 -0.64 -14.53 -0.49
CA LEU A 102 -0.88 -13.08 -0.51
C LEU A 102 -2.07 -12.68 0.38
N GLU A 103 -3.14 -13.48 0.39
CA GLU A 103 -4.30 -13.25 1.26
C GLU A 103 -3.94 -13.44 2.75
N SER A 104 -3.15 -14.46 3.08
CA SER A 104 -2.68 -14.70 4.44
C SER A 104 -1.81 -13.57 4.98
N ALA A 105 -1.08 -12.88 4.09
CA ALA A 105 -0.27 -11.71 4.44
C ALA A 105 -1.08 -10.39 4.46
N GLY A 106 -2.38 -10.42 4.16
CA GLY A 106 -3.24 -9.23 4.12
C GLY A 106 -2.91 -8.28 2.97
N VAL A 107 -2.22 -8.77 1.92
CA VAL A 107 -1.89 -7.97 0.73
C VAL A 107 -3.10 -7.88 -0.21
N ILE A 108 -3.88 -8.95 -0.27
CA ILE A 108 -5.10 -9.06 -1.07
C ILE A 108 -6.24 -9.67 -0.24
N GLU A 109 -7.46 -9.49 -0.71
CA GLU A 109 -8.65 -10.22 -0.26
C GLU A 109 -9.20 -11.03 -1.44
N SER A 110 -9.57 -12.28 -1.20
CA SER A 110 -10.19 -13.12 -2.21
C SER A 110 -11.59 -13.59 -1.76
N ARG A 111 -12.55 -13.57 -2.68
CA ARG A 111 -13.90 -14.11 -2.46
C ARG A 111 -14.28 -15.03 -3.60
N SER A 112 -14.42 -16.32 -3.29
CA SER A 112 -14.88 -17.31 -4.27
C SER A 112 -16.34 -17.05 -4.66
N LEU A 113 -16.61 -17.00 -5.97
CA LEU A 113 -17.95 -16.95 -6.56
C LEU A 113 -18.28 -18.29 -7.25
N GLY A 114 -17.61 -19.37 -6.84
CA GLY A 114 -17.77 -20.70 -7.42
C GLY A 114 -17.30 -20.72 -8.88
N MET A 115 -18.16 -21.24 -9.77
CA MET A 115 -17.84 -21.39 -11.21
C MET A 115 -17.66 -20.07 -11.96
N LYS A 116 -18.14 -18.95 -11.40
CA LYS A 116 -17.95 -17.62 -12.01
C LYS A 116 -16.53 -17.08 -11.84
N GLY A 117 -15.74 -17.67 -10.94
CA GLY A 117 -14.38 -17.25 -10.62
C GLY A 117 -14.23 -16.75 -9.19
N THR A 118 -13.13 -16.06 -8.93
CA THR A 118 -12.79 -15.48 -7.64
C THR A 118 -12.68 -13.97 -7.80
N HIS A 119 -13.40 -13.21 -6.98
CA HIS A 119 -13.21 -11.78 -6.88
C HIS A 119 -11.96 -11.51 -6.06
N ILE A 120 -11.04 -10.70 -6.58
CA ILE A 120 -9.80 -10.32 -5.90
C ILE A 120 -9.80 -8.81 -5.71
N LYS A 121 -9.37 -8.37 -4.53
CA LYS A 121 -9.16 -6.96 -4.21
C LYS A 121 -7.78 -6.76 -3.60
N ILE A 122 -7.03 -5.80 -4.11
CA ILE A 122 -5.73 -5.40 -3.56
C ILE A 122 -5.99 -4.52 -2.33
N LEU A 123 -5.49 -4.94 -1.17
CA LEU A 123 -5.61 -4.20 0.08
C LEU A 123 -4.41 -3.25 0.30
N ASN A 124 -3.23 -3.65 -0.16
CA ASN A 124 -2.01 -2.85 -0.04
C ASN A 124 -1.64 -2.17 -1.37
N GLY A 125 -1.77 -0.84 -1.42
CA GLY A 125 -1.47 -0.05 -2.62
C GLY A 125 -0.01 -0.09 -3.08
N LYS A 126 0.92 -0.61 -2.28
CA LYS A 126 2.32 -0.81 -2.66
C LYS A 126 2.57 -2.15 -3.38
N PHE A 127 1.55 -3.01 -3.46
CA PHE A 127 1.70 -4.36 -4.01
C PHE A 127 2.18 -4.37 -5.47
N MET A 128 1.48 -3.66 -6.36
CA MET A 128 1.85 -3.61 -7.78
C MET A 128 3.25 -3.02 -7.98
N GLU A 129 3.55 -1.92 -7.27
CA GLU A 129 4.87 -1.27 -7.35
C GLU A 129 6.03 -2.23 -6.98
N GLU A 130 5.86 -3.06 -5.96
CA GLU A 130 6.88 -4.02 -5.56
C GLU A 130 6.90 -5.28 -6.44
N LEU A 131 5.75 -5.69 -6.98
CA LEU A 131 5.65 -6.83 -7.90
C LEU A 131 6.36 -6.54 -9.23
N ASP A 132 6.24 -5.32 -9.74
CA ASP A 132 6.87 -4.89 -11.00
C ASP A 132 8.41 -4.79 -10.88
N LYS A 133 8.95 -4.60 -9.67
CA LYS A 133 10.40 -4.60 -9.43
C LYS A 133 11.06 -5.98 -9.58
N LEU A 134 10.27 -7.04 -9.62
CA LEU A 134 10.73 -8.42 -9.76
C LEU A 134 10.77 -8.87 -11.23
N GLU A 135 10.49 -7.97 -12.18
CA GLU A 135 10.69 -8.29 -13.60
C GLU A 135 12.14 -8.76 -13.83
N VAL A 136 12.26 -10.01 -14.31
CA VAL A 136 13.48 -10.64 -14.83
C VAL A 136 13.54 -10.40 -16.33
#